data_AF-A0A803RAQ0-F1
#
_entry.id   AF-A0A803RAQ0-F1
#
_cell.length_a   1.000
_cell.length_b   1.000
_cell.length_c   1.000
_cell.angle_alpha   90.00
_cell.angle_beta   90.00
_cell.angle_gamma   90.00
#
_symmetry.space_group_name_H-M   'P 1'
#
loop_
_entity.id
_entity.type
_entity.pdbx_description
1 polymer ?
#
loop_
_entity_poly.entity_id
_entity_poly.type
_entity_poly.pdbx_seq_one_letter_code
_entity_poly.pdbx_strand_id
1 'polypeptide(L)'
;MVWVHEEDDVCIETGDGIKHCKLIAVHAGLVSNQDVKEQLKFLKAKDTRVPKVDSLSGRKNVWDMPKELSETPTIVVSGHHGKLHIEGLRLVIDEGGGYEHKPVAAIVLPSMKIVRDTDHYLAT
;
A
#
# COMPACT_ATOMS: atom_id res chain seq x y z
N MET A 1 13.49 6.12 9.57
CA MET A 1 12.05 5.87 9.34
C MET A 1 11.60 6.61 8.09
N VAL A 2 10.94 5.93 7.16
CA VAL A 2 10.38 6.45 5.89
C VAL A 2 8.87 6.55 6.06
N TRP A 3 8.25 7.68 5.69
CA TRP A 3 6.78 7.85 5.78
C TRP A 3 6.08 7.50 4.46
N VAL A 4 6.79 7.66 3.34
CA VAL A 4 6.33 7.27 2.01
C VAL A 4 7.51 6.85 1.13
N HIS A 5 7.33 5.84 0.29
CA HIS A 5 8.24 5.46 -0.80
C HIS A 5 7.51 5.61 -2.14
N GLU A 6 8.23 6.06 -3.16
CA GLU A 6 7.74 6.18 -4.54
C GLU A 6 8.68 5.43 -5.47
N GLU A 7 8.11 4.66 -6.40
CA GLU A 7 8.82 3.98 -7.48
C GLU A 7 8.14 4.32 -8.82
N ASP A 8 8.94 4.65 -9.83
CA ASP A 8 8.40 5.14 -11.10
C ASP A 8 7.92 4.02 -12.03
N ASP A 9 8.53 2.83 -11.94
CA ASP A 9 8.23 1.73 -12.85
C ASP A 9 8.31 0.36 -12.14
N VAL A 10 7.14 -0.20 -11.84
CA VAL A 10 6.97 -1.56 -11.34
C VAL A 10 5.99 -2.34 -12.20
N CYS A 11 6.25 -3.63 -12.37
CA CYS A 11 5.35 -4.52 -13.10
C CYS A 11 4.29 -5.12 -12.18
N ILE A 12 3.06 -5.22 -12.66
CA ILE A 12 1.95 -5.94 -12.02
C ILE A 12 1.23 -6.80 -13.06
N GLU A 13 0.98 -8.06 -12.72
CA GLU A 13 0.18 -8.96 -13.54
C GLU A 13 -1.30 -8.73 -13.25
N THR A 14 -2.07 -8.46 -14.31
CA THR A 14 -3.52 -8.27 -14.27
C THR A 14 -4.20 -9.24 -15.24
N GLY A 15 -5.53 -9.33 -15.21
CA GLY A 15 -6.28 -10.14 -16.19
C GLY A 15 -6.01 -9.75 -17.66
N ASP A 16 -5.57 -8.52 -17.91
CA ASP A 16 -5.22 -8.01 -19.25
C ASP A 16 -3.73 -8.25 -19.60
N GLY A 17 -2.97 -8.94 -18.75
CA GLY A 17 -1.53 -9.14 -18.85
C GLY A 17 -0.71 -8.24 -17.91
N ILE A 18 0.60 -8.19 -18.15
CA ILE A 18 1.56 -7.40 -17.35
C ILE A 18 1.42 -5.91 -17.69
N LYS A 19 1.27 -5.07 -16.66
CA LYS A 19 1.22 -3.61 -16.76
C LYS A 19 2.41 -3.01 -16.02
N HIS A 20 2.95 -1.92 -16.58
CA HIS A 20 3.90 -1.05 -15.91
C HIS A 20 3.12 0.04 -15.16
N CYS A 21 3.45 0.25 -13.89
CA CYS A 21 2.76 1.17 -13.00
C CYS A 21 3.78 1.94 -12.17
N LYS A 22 3.39 3.13 -11.71
CA LYS A 22 4.05 3.75 -10.57
C LYS A 22 3.66 3.01 -9.30
N LEU A 23 4.42 3.16 -8.23
CA LEU A 23 4.08 2.64 -6.90
C LEU A 23 4.29 3.69 -5.83
N ILE A 24 3.31 3.80 -4.93
CA ILE A 24 3.38 4.60 -3.71
C ILE A 24 3.18 3.64 -2.53
N ALA A 25 4.19 3.51 -1.67
CA ALA A 25 4.08 2.77 -0.43
C ALA A 25 3.93 3.73 0.74
N VAL A 26 2.82 3.63 1.48
CA VAL A 26 2.50 4.48 2.63
C VAL A 26 1.73 3.67 3.66
N HIS A 27 2.07 3.81 4.95
CA HIS A 27 1.66 2.85 5.98
C HIS A 27 0.15 2.60 6.04
N ALA A 28 -0.68 3.66 6.10
CA ALA A 28 -2.14 3.54 6.11
C ALA A 28 -2.76 3.81 4.74
N GLY A 29 -2.34 4.87 4.04
CA GLY A 29 -2.89 5.26 2.75
C GLY A 29 -2.76 6.75 2.49
N LEU A 30 -3.50 7.25 1.50
CA LEU A 30 -3.60 8.68 1.17
C LEU A 30 -5.04 9.14 1.38
N VAL A 31 -5.22 10.40 1.77
CA VAL A 31 -6.53 10.97 2.03
C VAL A 31 -7.25 11.20 0.69
N SER A 32 -8.47 10.68 0.56
CA SER A 32 -9.19 10.61 -0.72
C SER A 32 -9.62 11.94 -1.32
N ASN A 33 -9.74 13.00 -0.50
CA ASN A 33 -10.21 14.34 -0.91
C ASN A 33 -9.13 15.42 -0.71
N GLN A 34 -7.87 15.06 -0.82
CA GLN A 34 -6.73 15.98 -0.72
C GLN A 34 -5.79 15.77 -1.90
N ASP A 35 -5.16 16.86 -2.34
CA ASP A 35 -4.17 16.85 -3.41
C ASP A 35 -3.03 15.86 -3.07
N VAL A 36 -2.78 14.91 -3.97
CA VAL A 36 -1.81 13.84 -3.72
C VAL A 36 -0.39 14.39 -3.66
N LYS A 37 -0.06 15.37 -4.50
CA LYS A 37 1.30 15.94 -4.57
C LYS A 37 1.68 16.66 -3.28
N GLU A 38 0.78 17.44 -2.70
CA GLU A 38 1.00 18.14 -1.42
C GLU A 38 1.06 17.13 -0.26
N GLN A 39 0.25 16.07 -0.27
CA GLN A 39 0.38 14.97 0.69
C GLN A 39 1.77 14.32 0.61
N LEU A 40 2.24 13.97 -0.58
CA LEU A 40 3.55 13.35 -0.78
C LEU A 40 4.70 14.28 -0.35
N LYS A 41 4.62 15.57 -0.65
CA LYS A 41 5.59 16.58 -0.22
C LYS A 41 5.65 16.67 1.31
N PHE A 42 4.50 16.71 1.96
CA PHE A 42 4.40 16.70 3.43
C PHE A 42 5.03 15.43 4.02
N LEU A 43 4.72 14.25 3.46
CA LEU A 43 5.24 12.97 3.94
C LEU A 43 6.76 12.84 3.74
N LYS A 44 7.29 13.31 2.61
CA LYS A 44 8.75 13.37 2.36
C LYS A 44 9.47 14.29 3.32
N ALA A 45 8.86 15.42 3.67
CA ALA A 45 9.41 16.37 4.62
C ALA A 45 9.39 15.87 6.07
N LYS A 46 8.60 14.81 6.37
CA LYS A 46 8.43 14.23 7.72
C LYS A 46 8.06 15.30 8.75
N ASP A 47 7.13 16.17 8.38
CA ASP A 47 6.75 17.29 9.22
C ASP A 47 6.04 16.80 10.50
N THR A 48 6.76 16.87 11.62
CA THR A 48 6.32 16.39 12.93
C THR A 48 5.48 17.39 13.71
N ARG A 49 5.14 18.55 13.11
CA ARG A 49 4.24 19.53 13.76
C ARG A 49 2.80 19.07 13.78
N VAL A 50 2.44 18.10 12.92
CA VAL A 50 1.10 17.52 12.87
C VAL A 50 0.98 16.43 13.94
N PRO A 51 0.06 16.56 14.92
CA PRO A 51 -0.03 15.64 16.05
C PRO A 51 -0.49 14.23 15.65
N LYS A 52 -1.25 14.13 14.55
CA LYS A 52 -1.74 12.87 14.00
C LYS A 52 -1.71 12.91 12.48
N VAL A 53 -0.84 12.11 11.89
CA VAL A 53 -0.71 12.01 10.43
C VAL A 53 -1.66 10.94 9.91
N ASP A 54 -2.68 11.33 9.16
CA ASP A 54 -3.70 10.40 8.65
C ASP A 54 -3.11 9.33 7.72
N SER A 55 -2.11 9.67 6.90
CA SER A 55 -1.44 8.68 6.05
C SER A 55 -0.72 7.57 6.83
N LEU A 56 -0.53 7.75 8.14
CA LEU A 56 0.09 6.78 9.04
C LEU A 56 -0.89 6.22 10.08
N SER A 57 -2.05 6.83 10.28
CA SER A 57 -2.94 6.50 11.42
C SER A 57 -4.44 6.53 11.10
N GLY A 58 -4.80 7.00 9.90
CA GLY A 58 -6.15 7.05 9.39
C GLY A 58 -6.75 5.66 9.19
N ARG A 59 -8.07 5.59 8.98
CA ARG A 59 -8.81 4.35 8.74
C ARG A 59 -9.62 4.48 7.47
N LYS A 60 -10.92 4.76 7.58
CA LYS A 60 -11.83 4.92 6.42
C LYS A 60 -11.39 6.04 5.46
N ASN A 61 -10.84 7.13 5.97
CA ASN A 61 -10.41 8.29 5.19
C ASN A 61 -9.19 8.03 4.29
N VAL A 62 -8.46 6.93 4.51
CA VAL A 62 -7.26 6.53 3.74
C VAL A 62 -7.37 5.12 3.17
N TRP A 63 -8.57 4.55 3.20
CA TRP A 63 -8.82 3.20 2.68
C TRP A 63 -8.86 3.21 1.15
N ASP A 64 -9.71 4.08 0.58
CA ASP A 64 -9.93 4.18 -0.85
C ASP A 64 -8.76 4.85 -1.58
N MET A 65 -8.63 4.54 -2.88
CA MET A 65 -7.70 5.23 -3.77
C MET A 65 -8.13 6.69 -3.97
N PRO A 66 -7.25 7.70 -3.81
CA PRO A 66 -7.54 9.07 -4.23
C PRO A 66 -7.88 9.13 -5.72
N LYS A 67 -8.88 9.93 -6.09
CA LYS A 67 -9.36 10.00 -7.49
C LYS A 67 -8.27 10.40 -8.48
N GLU A 68 -7.35 11.27 -8.08
CA GLU A 68 -6.20 11.71 -8.91
C GLU A 68 -5.32 10.54 -9.37
N LEU A 69 -5.26 9.45 -8.59
CA LEU A 69 -4.48 8.26 -8.92
C LEU A 69 -5.24 7.25 -9.80
N SER A 70 -6.51 7.50 -10.12
CA SER A 70 -7.27 6.68 -11.06
C SER A 70 -6.94 6.98 -12.53
N GLU A 71 -6.37 8.16 -12.80
CA GLU A 71 -6.03 8.62 -14.15
C GLU A 71 -4.68 8.08 -14.65
N THR A 72 -3.80 7.68 -13.73
CA THR A 72 -2.48 7.14 -14.03
C THR A 72 -2.30 5.78 -13.35
N PRO A 73 -1.81 4.73 -14.05
CA PRO A 73 -1.60 3.43 -13.44
C PRO A 73 -0.63 3.52 -12.25
N THR A 74 -1.18 3.58 -11.04
CA THR A 74 -0.43 3.78 -9.80
C THR A 74 -0.89 2.79 -8.74
N ILE A 75 0.02 1.94 -8.29
CA ILE A 75 -0.18 1.04 -7.17
C ILE A 75 -0.06 1.85 -5.89
N VAL A 76 -1.06 1.74 -5.00
CA VAL A 76 -0.95 2.26 -3.62
C VAL A 76 -0.96 1.10 -2.66
N VAL A 77 0.20 0.81 -2.08
CA VAL A 77 0.41 -0.28 -1.14
C VAL A 77 0.48 0.23 0.31
N SER A 78 -0.26 -0.42 1.19
CA SER A 78 -0.34 -0.10 2.63
C SER A 78 -0.37 -1.36 3.48
N GLY A 79 -0.10 -1.20 4.77
CA GLY A 79 -0.39 -2.20 5.80
C GLY A 79 -1.51 -1.70 6.70
N HIS A 80 -1.24 -1.59 8.01
CA HIS A 80 -1.98 -0.84 9.05
C HIS A 80 -3.41 -1.30 9.40
N HIS A 81 -4.20 -1.71 8.41
CA HIS A 81 -5.65 -1.88 8.56
C HIS A 81 -6.07 -3.22 9.16
N GLY A 82 -5.13 -4.10 9.52
CA GLY A 82 -5.41 -5.44 10.06
C GLY A 82 -6.20 -6.32 9.10
N LYS A 83 -6.00 -6.11 7.78
CA LYS A 83 -6.64 -6.85 6.69
C LYS A 83 -5.66 -7.13 5.55
N LEU A 84 -5.89 -8.25 4.89
CA LEU A 84 -5.41 -8.49 3.53
C LEU A 84 -6.54 -8.14 2.55
N HIS A 85 -6.35 -7.10 1.74
CA HIS A 85 -7.34 -6.62 0.76
C HIS A 85 -6.63 -6.21 -0.52
N ILE A 86 -7.10 -6.73 -1.65
CA ILE A 86 -6.58 -6.44 -2.99
C ILE A 86 -7.77 -6.02 -3.84
N GLU A 87 -7.72 -4.80 -4.35
CA GLU A 87 -8.75 -4.24 -5.23
C GLU A 87 -8.10 -3.39 -6.31
N GLY A 88 -7.97 -3.96 -7.51
CA GLY A 88 -7.24 -3.32 -8.61
C GLY A 88 -5.81 -2.97 -8.20
N LEU A 89 -5.49 -1.67 -8.23
CA LEU A 89 -4.17 -1.13 -7.85
C LEU A 89 -4.07 -0.70 -6.38
N ARG A 90 -5.13 -0.90 -5.58
CA ARG A 90 -5.11 -0.66 -4.13
C ARG A 90 -4.76 -1.95 -3.39
N LEU A 91 -3.60 -1.98 -2.75
CA LEU A 91 -3.07 -3.14 -2.04
C LEU A 91 -2.99 -2.82 -0.54
N VAL A 92 -3.69 -3.59 0.29
CA VAL A 92 -3.59 -3.51 1.75
C VAL A 92 -3.12 -4.87 2.26
N ILE A 93 -1.89 -4.93 2.75
CA ILE A 93 -1.18 -6.15 3.12
C ILE A 93 -0.86 -6.09 4.61
N ASP A 94 -1.85 -6.39 5.44
CA ASP A 94 -1.73 -6.44 6.90
C ASP A 94 -2.63 -7.53 7.48
N GLU A 95 -2.47 -8.76 6.99
CA GLU A 95 -3.28 -9.90 7.45
C GLU A 95 -3.14 -10.16 8.96
N GLY A 96 -1.94 -9.96 9.48
CA GLY A 96 -1.60 -10.19 10.88
C GLY A 96 -2.29 -9.20 11.81
N GLY A 97 -2.27 -7.90 11.49
CA GLY A 97 -2.88 -6.85 12.33
C GLY A 97 -2.35 -6.79 13.76
N GLY A 98 -1.17 -7.37 14.01
CA GLY A 98 -0.57 -7.49 15.35
C GLY A 98 -1.17 -8.59 16.25
N TYR A 99 -2.01 -9.48 15.73
CA TYR A 99 -2.55 -10.61 16.47
C TYR A 99 -1.59 -11.81 16.41
N GLU A 100 -1.25 -12.39 17.56
CA GLU A 100 -0.29 -13.50 17.70
C GLU A 100 -0.62 -14.73 16.85
N HIS A 101 -1.90 -15.00 16.63
CA HIS A 101 -2.40 -16.18 15.93
C HIS A 101 -2.72 -15.94 14.45
N LYS A 102 -2.38 -14.76 13.89
CA LYS A 102 -2.62 -14.43 12.49
C LYS A 102 -1.30 -14.33 11.73
N PRO A 103 -1.24 -14.81 10.48
CA PRO A 103 -0.02 -14.80 9.70
C PRO A 103 0.38 -13.38 9.30
N VAL A 104 1.68 -13.17 9.15
CA VAL A 104 2.23 -12.02 8.44
C VAL A 104 2.31 -12.39 6.96
N ALA A 105 1.61 -11.61 6.13
CA ALA A 105 1.60 -11.79 4.68
C ALA A 105 2.50 -10.77 3.98
N ALA A 106 3.04 -11.17 2.83
CA ALA A 106 3.64 -10.29 1.85
C ALA A 106 3.03 -10.57 0.46
N ILE A 107 3.04 -9.55 -0.41
CA ILE A 107 2.67 -9.68 -1.81
C ILE A 107 3.91 -9.60 -2.69
N VAL A 108 4.01 -10.51 -3.66
CA VAL A 108 5.11 -10.57 -4.63
C VAL A 108 4.63 -9.98 -5.95
N LEU A 109 5.29 -8.93 -6.43
CA LEU A 109 5.11 -8.39 -7.78
C LEU A 109 6.14 -9.00 -8.74
N PRO A 110 5.80 -9.25 -10.02
CA PRO A 110 4.54 -8.91 -10.67
C PRO A 110 3.38 -9.89 -10.43
N SER A 111 3.65 -11.12 -9.98
CA SER A 111 2.68 -12.24 -9.98
C SER A 111 1.49 -12.09 -9.03
N MET A 112 1.48 -11.07 -8.18
CA MET A 112 0.47 -10.83 -7.14
C MET A 112 0.35 -11.98 -6.13
N LYS A 113 1.35 -12.88 -6.08
CA LYS A 113 1.35 -14.03 -5.17
C LYS A 113 1.43 -13.54 -3.73
N ILE A 114 0.51 -14.00 -2.90
CA ILE A 114 0.60 -13.84 -1.45
C ILE A 114 1.46 -14.96 -0.86
N VAL A 115 2.46 -14.57 -0.08
CA VAL A 115 3.29 -15.47 0.72
C VAL A 115 3.08 -15.15 2.20
N ARG A 116 3.06 -16.17 3.04
CA ARG A 116 2.86 -16.04 4.49
C ARG A 116 4.02 -16.69 5.25
N ASP A 117 4.25 -16.23 6.47
CA ASP A 117 5.20 -16.86 7.40
C ASP A 117 4.80 -18.31 7.74
N THR A 118 3.51 -18.63 7.68
CA THR A 118 2.96 -19.97 7.91
C THR A 118 2.96 -20.87 6.68
N ASP A 119 3.44 -20.39 5.52
CA ASP A 119 3.52 -21.23 4.33
C ASP A 119 4.64 -22.26 4.47
N HIS A 120 4.34 -23.53 4.18
CA HIS A 120 5.33 -24.60 4.10
C HIS A 120 5.74 -24.82 2.64
N TYR A 121 6.75 -24.08 2.20
CA TYR A 121 7.39 -24.36 0.91
C TYR A 121 8.33 -25.55 1.10
N LEU A 122 8.05 -26.64 0.39
CA LEU A 122 9.04 -27.71 0.25
C LEU A 122 10.26 -27.12 -0.46
N ALA A 123 11.44 -27.27 0.13
CA ALA A 123 12.69 -26.96 -0.56
C ALA A 123 12.80 -27.94 -1.75
N THR A 124 12.48 -27.44 -2.94
CA THR A 124 12.70 -28.12 -4.22
C THR A 124 14.14 -27.96 -4.65
#